data_AF-A0A640S736-F1
#
_entry.id   AF-A0A640S736-F1
#
_cell.length_a   1.000
_cell.length_b   1.000
_cell.length_c   1.000
_cell.angle_alpha   90.00
_cell.angle_beta   90.00
_cell.angle_gamma   90.00
#
_symmetry.space_group_name_H-M   'P 1'
#
loop_
_entity.id
_entity.type
_entity.pdbx_description
1 polymer ?
#
loop_
_entity_poly.entity_id
_entity_poly.type
_entity_poly.pdbx_seq_one_letter_code
_entity_poly.pdbx_strand_id
1 'polypeptide(L)'
;MFFPAGGQGMNLGIQDATNLGWKLAATLQDRVPDGLLDSYDTERRPAARAVIDNTCAQLALFAAVSPEQIALREVWSAALAEPQTNRQWARRIPASTTRSPPTPHPARTR
;
A
#
# COMPACT_ATOMS: atom_id res chain seq x y z
N MET A 1 12.53 -5.89 1.96
CA MET A 1 13.08 -4.75 1.21
C MET A 1 12.39 -4.74 -0.16
N PHE A 2 11.90 -3.60 -0.64
CA PHE A 2 11.24 -3.48 -1.95
C PHE A 2 11.96 -2.42 -2.80
N PHE A 3 11.85 -2.54 -4.11
CA PHE A 3 12.44 -1.58 -5.06
C PHE A 3 11.78 -0.20 -4.89
N PRO A 4 12.52 0.92 -4.82
CA PRO A 4 11.99 2.23 -4.43
C PRO A 4 11.19 2.93 -5.55
N ALA A 5 10.36 2.20 -6.28
CA ALA A 5 9.56 2.76 -7.36
C ALA A 5 8.26 3.44 -6.86
N GLY A 6 7.97 4.61 -7.41
CA GLY A 6 6.75 5.38 -7.11
C GLY A 6 6.70 6.00 -5.71
N GLY A 7 7.82 6.04 -4.96
CA GLY A 7 7.89 6.74 -3.66
C GLY A 7 6.99 6.14 -2.56
N GLN A 8 6.64 4.86 -2.67
CA GLN A 8 5.59 4.24 -1.84
C GLN A 8 6.07 3.90 -0.42
N GLY A 9 7.38 3.73 -0.21
CA GLY A 9 7.92 3.22 1.04
C GLY A 9 7.73 4.13 2.25
N MET A 10 8.03 5.43 2.09
CA MET A 10 7.83 6.41 3.15
C MET A 10 6.34 6.57 3.48
N ASN A 11 5.49 6.60 2.46
CA ASN A 11 4.04 6.69 2.64
C ASN A 11 3.48 5.50 3.41
N LEU A 12 3.94 4.28 3.10
CA LEU A 12 3.58 3.07 3.83
C LEU A 12 3.99 3.16 5.31
N GLY A 13 5.23 3.57 5.59
CA GLY A 13 5.74 3.71 6.96
C GLY A 13 4.99 4.74 7.81
N ILE A 14 4.65 5.90 7.23
CA ILE A 14 3.86 6.94 7.92
C ILE A 14 2.47 6.40 8.29
N GLN A 15 1.82 5.67 7.37
CA GLN A 15 0.52 5.07 7.62
C GLN A 15 0.59 3.97 8.69
N ASP A 16 1.64 3.16 8.70
CA ASP A 16 1.89 2.13 9.71
C ASP A 16 2.10 2.75 11.10
N ALA A 17 2.94 3.78 11.19
CA ALA A 17 3.18 4.51 12.43
C ALA A 17 1.88 5.15 12.97
N THR A 18 1.07 5.72 12.07
CA THR A 18 -0.22 6.31 12.45
C THR A 18 -1.21 5.25 12.94
N ASN A 19 -1.27 4.07 12.31
CA ASN A 19 -2.16 2.98 12.73
C ASN A 19 -1.70 2.35 14.06
N LEU A 20 -0.41 2.07 14.20
CA LEU A 20 0.15 1.42 15.38
C LEU A 20 0.16 2.36 16.59
N GLY A 21 0.46 3.64 16.39
CA GLY A 21 0.65 4.59 17.49
C GLY A 21 -0.55 4.70 18.42
N TRP A 22 -1.76 4.82 17.87
CA TRP A 22 -2.96 4.92 18.70
C TRP A 22 -3.32 3.58 19.35
N LYS A 23 -3.14 2.45 18.66
CA LYS A 23 -3.42 1.10 19.20
C LYS A 23 -2.49 0.79 20.37
N LEU A 24 -1.22 1.10 20.22
CA LEU A 24 -0.21 0.93 21.25
C LEU A 24 -0.52 1.81 22.47
N ALA A 25 -0.82 3.10 22.25
CA ALA A 25 -1.18 4.02 23.33
C ALA A 25 -2.45 3.58 24.08
N ALA A 26 -3.46 3.07 23.37
CA ALA A 26 -4.69 2.60 23.99
C ALA A 26 -4.50 1.30 24.79
N THR A 27 -3.67 0.39 24.28
CA THR A 27 -3.29 -0.87 24.95
C THR A 27 -2.51 -0.59 26.23
N LEU A 28 -1.51 0.29 26.19
CA LEU A 28 -0.71 0.67 27.36
C LEU A 28 -1.50 1.37 28.47
N GLN A 29 -2.71 1.84 28.18
CA GLN A 29 -3.57 2.54 29.14
C GLN A 29 -4.75 1.66 29.59
N ASP A 30 -4.77 0.39 29.21
CA ASP A 30 -5.84 -0.57 29.52
C ASP A 30 -7.24 -0.08 29.08
N ARG A 31 -7.32 0.74 28.02
CA ARG A 31 -8.56 1.39 27.55
C ARG A 31 -9.30 0.61 26.46
N VAL A 32 -8.85 -0.59 26.12
CA VAL A 32 -9.31 -1.35 24.96
C VAL A 32 -9.34 -2.86 25.25
N PRO A 33 -10.19 -3.63 24.55
CA PRO A 33 -10.20 -5.08 24.64
C PRO A 33 -8.89 -5.70 24.14
N ASP A 34 -8.61 -6.93 24.61
CA ASP A 34 -7.53 -7.77 24.08
C ASP A 34 -7.64 -7.93 22.56
N GLY A 35 -6.49 -8.07 21.90
CA GLY A 35 -6.42 -8.27 20.44
C GLY A 35 -6.47 -6.99 19.60
N LEU A 36 -6.66 -5.79 20.18
CA LEU A 36 -6.54 -4.54 19.41
C LEU A 36 -5.15 -4.40 18.79
N LEU A 37 -4.09 -4.72 19.54
CA LEU A 37 -2.73 -4.61 19.01
C LEU A 37 -2.48 -5.62 17.89
N ASP A 38 -3.02 -6.84 17.99
CA ASP A 38 -2.92 -7.87 16.95
C ASP A 38 -3.58 -7.44 15.63
N SER A 39 -4.61 -6.60 15.71
CA SER A 39 -5.26 -6.05 14.52
C SER A 39 -4.30 -5.25 13.62
N TYR A 40 -3.23 -4.68 14.16
CA TYR A 40 -2.22 -3.97 13.36
C TYR A 40 -1.67 -4.86 12.25
N ASP A 41 -1.26 -6.09 12.55
CA ASP A 41 -0.69 -6.99 11.55
C ASP A 41 -1.73 -7.35 10.49
N THR A 42 -2.94 -7.73 10.91
CA THR A 42 -4.02 -8.11 9.99
C THR A 42 -4.45 -6.97 9.07
N GLU A 43 -4.37 -5.72 9.54
CA GLU A 43 -4.73 -4.54 8.76
C GLU A 43 -3.62 -4.07 7.82
N ARG A 44 -2.36 -4.17 8.24
CA ARG A 44 -1.22 -3.53 7.55
C ARG A 44 -0.38 -4.49 6.71
N ARG A 45 -0.34 -5.78 7.04
CA ARG A 45 0.35 -6.80 6.23
C ARG A 45 -0.16 -6.88 4.78
N PRO A 46 -1.49 -6.86 4.50
CA PRO A 46 -1.98 -6.84 3.12
C PRO A 46 -1.58 -5.59 2.34
N ALA A 47 -1.53 -4.43 3.01
CA ALA A 47 -1.10 -3.17 2.39
C ALA A 47 0.39 -3.22 2.01
N ALA A 48 1.24 -3.72 2.92
CA ALA A 48 2.67 -3.92 2.63
C ALA A 48 2.89 -4.90 1.47
N ARG A 49 2.11 -5.98 1.41
CA ARG A 49 2.16 -6.95 0.30
C ARG A 49 1.80 -6.31 -1.03
N ALA A 50 0.74 -5.52 -1.08
CA ALA A 50 0.34 -4.82 -2.30
C ALA A 50 1.43 -3.86 -2.83
N VAL A 51 2.15 -3.16 -1.93
CA VAL A 51 3.28 -2.30 -2.30
C VAL A 51 4.44 -3.13 -2.87
N ILE A 52 4.77 -4.27 -2.25
CA ILE A 52 5.80 -5.18 -2.75
C ILE A 52 5.44 -5.68 -4.15
N ASP A 53 4.23 -6.21 -4.33
CA ASP A 53 3.81 -6.78 -5.61
C ASP A 53 3.81 -5.71 -6.73
N ASN A 54 3.35 -4.48 -6.42
CA ASN A 54 3.36 -3.35 -7.35
C ASN A 54 4.80 -2.91 -7.71
N THR A 55 5.69 -2.80 -6.73
CA THR A 55 7.08 -2.38 -6.98
C THR A 55 7.88 -3.46 -7.72
N CYS A 56 7.56 -4.75 -7.50
CA CYS A 56 8.09 -5.85 -8.30
C CYS A 56 7.62 -5.77 -9.77
N ALA A 57 6.34 -5.48 -10.01
CA ALA A 57 5.83 -5.30 -11.38
C ALA A 57 6.50 -4.12 -12.09
N GLN A 58 6.69 -2.99 -11.39
CA GLN A 58 7.40 -1.83 -11.92
C GLN A 58 8.86 -2.16 -12.25
N LEU A 59 9.55 -2.90 -11.38
CA LEU A 59 10.91 -3.37 -11.64
C LEU A 59 10.98 -4.25 -12.89
N ALA A 60 10.03 -5.18 -13.06
CA ALA A 60 9.99 -6.04 -14.24
C ALA A 60 9.81 -5.25 -15.55
N LEU A 61 9.02 -4.16 -15.51
CA LEU A 61 8.88 -3.25 -16.65
C LEU A 61 10.13 -2.41 -16.90
N PHE A 62 10.81 -1.93 -15.85
CA PHE A 62 12.02 -1.11 -16.00
C PHE A 62 13.24 -1.94 -16.45
N ALA A 63 13.38 -3.15 -15.93
CA ALA A 63 14.48 -4.06 -16.23
C ALA A 63 14.21 -4.95 -17.46
N ALA A 64 13.20 -4.62 -18.29
CA ALA A 64 12.88 -5.34 -19.51
C ALA A 64 14.07 -5.32 -20.49
N VAL A 65 14.58 -6.50 -20.84
CA VAL A 65 15.74 -6.65 -21.72
C VAL A 65 15.48 -7.60 -22.90
N SER A 66 14.59 -8.59 -22.76
CA SER A 66 14.24 -9.48 -23.87
C SER A 66 13.22 -8.82 -24.82
N PRO A 67 13.17 -9.22 -26.11
CA PRO A 67 12.19 -8.68 -27.05
C PRO A 67 10.74 -8.80 -26.56
N GLU A 68 10.38 -9.89 -25.89
CA GLU A 68 9.05 -10.15 -25.35
C GLU A 68 8.74 -9.22 -24.16
N GLN A 69 9.72 -9.00 -23.27
CA GLN A 69 9.59 -8.08 -22.15
C GLN A 69 9.43 -6.63 -22.62
N ILE A 70 10.20 -6.25 -23.65
CA ILE A 70 10.09 -4.93 -24.27
C ILE A 70 8.71 -4.76 -24.91
N ALA A 71 8.23 -5.75 -25.68
CA ALA A 71 6.89 -5.71 -26.28
C ALA A 71 5.78 -5.57 -25.22
N LEU A 72 5.88 -6.30 -24.10
CA LEU A 72 4.95 -6.16 -22.98
C LEU A 72 4.98 -4.75 -22.38
N ARG A 73 6.18 -4.19 -22.20
CA ARG A 73 6.35 -2.82 -21.72
C ARG A 73 5.73 -1.80 -22.66
N GLU A 74 5.88 -1.96 -23.98
CA GLU A 74 5.25 -1.06 -24.96
C GLU A 74 3.73 -1.12 -24.92
N VAL A 75 3.14 -2.31 -24.78
CA VAL A 75 1.68 -2.47 -24.60
C VAL A 75 1.21 -1.74 -23.34
N TRP A 76 1.93 -1.90 -22.22
CA TRP A 76 1.62 -1.20 -20.98
C TRP A 76 1.77 0.32 -21.10
N SER A 77 2.82 0.79 -21.77
CA SER A 77 3.03 2.22 -22.05
C SER A 77 1.89 2.80 -22.87
N ALA A 78 1.44 2.09 -23.91
CA ALA A 78 0.29 2.49 -24.72
C ALA A 78 -1.00 2.53 -23.90
N ALA A 79 -1.23 1.53 -23.04
CA ALA A 79 -2.39 1.51 -22.15
C ALA A 79 -2.38 2.68 -21.14
N LEU A 80 -1.20 3.05 -20.62
CA LEU A 80 -1.04 4.18 -19.68
C LEU A 80 -1.05 5.55 -20.37
N ALA A 81 -0.96 5.62 -21.69
CA ALA A 81 -1.18 6.85 -22.44
C ALA A 81 -2.66 7.28 -22.45
N GLU A 82 -3.58 6.34 -22.23
CA GLU A 82 -5.02 6.63 -22.09
C GLU A 82 -5.31 7.32 -20.75
N PRO A 83 -5.83 8.58 -20.72
CA PRO A 83 -5.99 9.34 -19.48
C PRO A 83 -6.89 8.71 -18.43
N GLN A 84 -7.88 7.92 -18.82
CA GLN A 84 -8.75 7.21 -17.87
C GLN A 84 -7.99 6.06 -17.19
N THR A 85 -7.29 5.24 -17.98
CA THR A 85 -6.45 4.13 -17.50
C THR A 85 -5.36 4.65 -16.57
N ASN A 86 -4.64 5.69 -17.00
CA ASN A 86 -3.59 6.31 -16.20
C ASN A 86 -4.13 6.75 -14.83
N ARG A 87 -5.24 7.49 -14.79
CA ARG A 87 -5.86 7.95 -13.53
C ARG A 87 -6.29 6.80 -12.64
N GLN A 88 -6.83 5.72 -13.21
CA GLN A 88 -7.22 4.54 -12.45
C GLN A 88 -6.02 3.87 -11.76
N TRP A 89 -4.92 3.71 -12.49
CA TRP A 89 -3.69 3.10 -11.97
C TRP A 89 -2.94 4.00 -11.01
N ALA A 90 -2.85 5.30 -11.30
CA ALA A 90 -2.24 6.29 -10.42
C ALA A 90 -2.88 6.31 -9.03
N ARG A 91 -4.21 6.08 -8.92
CA ARG A 91 -4.91 5.97 -7.64
C ARG A 91 -4.52 4.76 -6.79
N ARG A 92 -3.92 3.73 -7.40
CA ARG A 92 -3.46 2.52 -6.69
C ARG A 92 -2.06 2.67 -6.09
N ILE A 93 -1.25 3.60 -6.61
CA ILE A 93 0.13 3.82 -6.16
C ILE A 93 0.21 4.31 -4.69
N PRO A 94 -0.63 5.25 -4.21
CA PRO A 94 -0.51 5.75 -2.83
C PRO A 94 -0.89 4.76 -1.72
N ALA A 95 -1.20 3.49 -2.03
CA ALA A 95 -1.75 2.49 -1.10
C ALA A 95 -3.05 2.94 -0.39
N SER A 96 -3.65 4.07 -0.78
CA SER A 96 -4.85 4.65 -0.17
C SER A 96 -6.14 3.85 -0.44
N THR A 97 -6.08 2.87 -1.33
CA THR A 97 -7.22 2.06 -1.75
C THR A 97 -7.35 0.72 -1.03
N THR A 98 -6.32 0.26 -0.29
CA THR A 98 -6.44 -0.94 0.57
C THR A 98 -7.32 -0.62 1.77
N ARG A 99 -8.63 -0.80 1.60
CA ARG A 99 -9.62 -0.64 2.67
C ARG A 99 -9.70 -1.92 3.49
N SER A 100 -8.88 -2.02 4.53
CA SER A 100 -9.14 -2.99 5.61
C SER A 100 -10.39 -2.52 6.37
N PRO A 101 -11.28 -3.43 6.81
CA PRO A 101 -12.39 -3.04 7.68
C PRO A 101 -11.79 -2.36 8.92
N PRO A 102 -12.11 -1.08 9.18
CA PRO A 102 -11.42 -0.34 10.24
C PRO A 102 -11.83 -0.88 11.60
N THR A 103 -10.86 -1.15 12.47
CA THR A 103 -11.12 -1.18 13.91
C THR A 103 -11.71 0.19 14.32
N PRO A 104 -12.78 0.24 15.12
CA PRO A 104 -13.40 1.50 15.53
C PRO A 104 -12.39 2.36 16.30
N HIS A 105 -12.04 3.52 15.73
CA HIS A 105 -11.16 4.47 16.42
C HIS A 105 -12.01 5.36 17.34
N PRO A 106 -11.63 5.53 18.62
CA PRO A 106 -12.40 6.31 19.60
C PRO A 106 -12.57 7.81 19.27
N ALA A 107 -11.88 8.33 18.26
CA ALA A 107 -11.95 9.73 17.82
C ALA A 107 -12.90 9.93 16.62
N ARG A 108 -13.45 8.85 16.05
CA ARG A 108 -14.39 8.89 14.90
C ARG A 108 -15.87 8.94 15.30
N THR A 109 -16.16 8.88 16.60
CA THR A 109 -17.52 8.90 17.19
C THR A 109 -17.90 10.25 17.79
N ARG A 110 -17.19 11.34 17.44
CA ARG A 110 -17.53 12.71 17.82
C ARG A 110 -17.80 13.58 16.61
#